data_AF-A0A1E3B684-F1
#
_entry.id   AF-A0A1E3B684-F1
#
_cell.length_a   1.000
_cell.length_b   1.000
_cell.length_c   1.000
_cell.angle_alpha   90.00
_cell.angle_beta   90.00
_cell.angle_gamma   90.00
#
_symmetry.space_group_name_H-M   'P 1'
#
loop_
_entity.id
_entity.type
_entity.pdbx_description
1 polymer ?
#
loop_
_entity_poly.entity_id
_entity_poly.type
_entity_poly.pdbx_seq_one_letter_code
_entity_poly.pdbx_strand_id
1 'polypeptide(L)'
;MFYEKHSYSYGLHRRCSSLTDTCESFPQGEDCHGEDRYFCSMWRSVGFLMSFAVVLEGISVVSYLIILSGGKRLRESGWKVLSLLIVLGAVVQAGSVSIVA
;
A
#
# COMPACT_ATOMS: atom_id res chain seq x y z
N MET A 1 16.55 30.73 -21.23
CA MET A 1 16.63 29.30 -20.86
C MET A 1 15.35 28.95 -20.13
N PHE A 2 14.40 28.29 -20.82
CA PHE A 2 13.21 27.74 -20.18
C PHE A 2 13.62 26.47 -19.43
N TYR A 3 13.40 26.45 -18.12
CA TYR A 3 13.53 25.25 -17.30
C TYR A 3 12.23 24.48 -17.47
N GLU A 4 12.15 23.57 -18.45
CA GLU A 4 11.03 22.62 -18.52
C GLU A 4 11.07 21.75 -17.26
N LYS A 5 10.13 21.98 -16.33
CA LYS A 5 9.89 21.06 -15.23
C LYS A 5 9.32 19.77 -15.82
N HIS A 6 10.18 18.79 -16.06
CA HIS A 6 9.76 17.44 -16.39
C HIS A 6 9.05 16.82 -15.19
N SER A 7 7.72 16.84 -15.19
CA SER A 7 6.89 16.23 -14.15
C SER A 7 6.57 14.78 -14.53
N TYR A 8 7.31 13.84 -13.93
CA TYR A 8 7.01 12.42 -14.01
C TYR A 8 5.97 12.07 -12.94
N SER A 9 4.86 11.43 -13.34
CA SER A 9 3.85 10.94 -12.39
C SER A 9 4.04 9.44 -12.20
N TYR A 10 4.46 9.06 -11.00
CA TYR A 10 4.67 7.67 -10.59
C TYR A 10 3.38 7.12 -9.95
N GLY A 11 2.77 6.12 -10.58
CA GLY A 11 1.65 5.37 -10.03
C GLY A 11 2.04 3.95 -9.65
N LEU A 12 1.19 3.26 -8.88
CA LEU A 12 1.45 1.91 -8.35
C LEU A 12 1.71 0.84 -9.43
N HIS A 13 1.23 1.05 -10.65
CA HIS A 13 1.35 0.11 -11.79
C HIS A 13 1.73 0.77 -13.12
N ARG A 14 1.78 2.11 -13.18
CA ARG A 14 2.09 2.85 -14.41
C ARG A 14 2.91 4.08 -14.08
N ARG A 15 3.93 4.33 -14.90
CA ARG A 15 4.58 5.64 -14.98
C ARG A 15 4.03 6.34 -16.21
N CYS A 16 3.67 7.60 -16.08
CA CYS A 16 3.26 8.41 -17.23
C CYS A 16 4.18 9.62 -17.34
N SER A 17 4.77 9.82 -18.52
CA SER A 17 5.63 10.96 -18.83
C SER A 17 4.83 12.01 -19.59
N SER A 18 4.77 13.24 -19.05
CA SER A 18 4.08 14.36 -19.70
C SER A 18 4.71 14.82 -21.03
N LEU A 19 5.90 14.30 -21.39
CA LEU A 19 6.64 14.61 -22.63
C LEU A 19 6.16 13.80 -23.85
N THR A 20 5.68 12.58 -23.64
CA THR A 20 5.37 11.64 -24.72
C THR A 20 3.90 11.19 -24.68
N ASP A 21 3.17 11.56 -23.62
CA ASP A 21 1.80 11.08 -23.32
C ASP A 21 1.71 9.55 -23.33
N THR A 22 2.83 8.87 -23.10
CA THR A 22 2.92 7.42 -23.02
C THR A 22 2.94 7.01 -21.56
N CYS A 23 1.98 6.16 -21.21
CA CYS A 23 1.93 5.49 -19.91
C CYS A 23 2.48 4.08 -20.07
N GLU A 24 3.67 3.85 -19.54
CA GLU A 24 4.30 2.53 -19.53
C GLU A 24 3.96 1.80 -18.23
N SER A 25 3.82 0.48 -18.33
CA SER A 25 3.64 -0.39 -17.18
C SER A 25 4.90 -0.36 -16.32
N PHE A 26 4.74 0.10 -15.08
CA PHE A 26 5.81 0.13 -14.09
C PHE A 26 5.62 -1.09 -13.17
N PRO A 27 6.65 -1.91 -12.88
CA PRO A 27 8.06 -1.79 -13.26
C PRO A 27 8.44 -2.56 -14.56
N GLN A 28 9.25 -1.95 -15.43
CA GLN A 28 9.93 -2.65 -16.53
C GLN A 28 11.19 -3.35 -16.00
N GLY A 29 11.53 -4.53 -16.53
CA GLY A 29 12.73 -5.28 -16.12
C GLY A 29 14.06 -4.54 -16.35
N GLU A 30 14.02 -3.49 -17.17
CA GLU A 30 15.14 -2.63 -17.53
C GLU A 30 15.50 -1.63 -16.40
N ASP A 31 14.54 -1.25 -15.54
CA ASP A 31 14.76 -0.41 -14.35
C ASP A 31 15.34 -1.20 -13.14
N CYS A 32 15.65 -2.49 -13.33
CA CYS A 32 15.99 -3.45 -12.26
C CYS A 32 17.46 -3.95 -12.39
N HIS A 33 18.35 -3.12 -12.95
CA HIS A 33 19.79 -3.42 -13.15
C HIS A 33 20.69 -2.52 -12.27
N GLY A 34 21.48 -3.11 -11.36
CA GLY A 34 22.45 -2.37 -10.53
C GLY A 34 21.98 -2.15 -9.08
N GLU A 35 22.22 -0.95 -8.52
CA GLU A 35 21.74 -0.51 -7.19
C GLU A 35 20.20 -0.54 -7.07
N ASP A 36 19.48 -0.46 -8.19
CA ASP A 36 18.02 -0.47 -8.27
C ASP A 36 17.36 -1.85 -8.06
N ARG A 37 18.15 -2.91 -7.87
CA ARG A 37 17.62 -4.23 -7.45
C ARG A 37 16.94 -4.16 -6.08
N TYR A 38 17.42 -3.30 -5.18
CA TYR A 38 16.82 -3.12 -3.86
C TYR A 38 15.45 -2.44 -3.98
N PHE A 39 15.33 -1.42 -4.85
CA PHE A 39 14.07 -0.76 -5.20
C PHE A 39 13.06 -1.73 -5.82
N CYS A 40 13.51 -2.59 -6.74
CA CYS A 40 12.68 -3.59 -7.41
C CYS A 40 12.16 -4.68 -6.43
N SER A 41 13.00 -5.09 -5.47
CA SER A 41 12.61 -6.00 -4.39
C SER A 41 11.66 -5.34 -3.37
N MET A 42 11.91 -4.08 -3.01
CA MET A 42 11.04 -3.27 -2.14
C MET A 42 9.68 -3.00 -2.77
N TRP A 43 9.63 -2.67 -4.05
CA TRP A 43 8.36 -2.42 -4.74
C TRP A 43 7.51 -3.68 -4.87
N ARG A 44 8.16 -4.84 -5.11
CA ARG A 44 7.48 -6.13 -5.10
C ARG A 44 6.93 -6.44 -3.69
N SER A 45 7.67 -6.12 -2.63
CA SER A 45 7.20 -6.29 -1.25
C SER A 45 6.09 -5.32 -0.85
N VAL A 46 6.07 -4.09 -1.37
CA VAL A 46 4.94 -3.15 -1.24
C VAL A 46 3.64 -3.76 -1.78
N GLY A 47 3.69 -4.44 -2.93
CA GLY A 47 2.54 -5.16 -3.48
C GLY A 47 2.01 -6.25 -2.53
N PHE A 48 2.92 -6.99 -1.89
CA PHE A 48 2.55 -7.99 -0.86
C PHE A 48 2.00 -7.33 0.41
N LEU A 49 2.62 -6.24 0.89
CA LEU A 49 2.18 -5.49 2.07
C LEU A 49 0.78 -4.89 1.86
N MET A 50 0.50 -4.31 0.68
CA MET A 50 -0.82 -3.79 0.33
C MET A 50 -1.88 -4.90 0.28
N SER A 51 -1.56 -6.03 -0.34
CA SER A 51 -2.46 -7.19 -0.36
C SER A 51 -2.76 -7.70 1.07
N PHE A 52 -1.74 -7.74 1.93
CA PHE A 52 -1.88 -8.11 3.33
C PHE A 52 -2.71 -7.08 4.11
N ALA A 53 -2.53 -5.79 3.86
CA ALA A 53 -3.33 -4.73 4.47
C ALA A 53 -4.83 -4.88 4.13
N VAL A 54 -5.16 -5.18 2.87
CA VAL A 54 -6.56 -5.44 2.44
C VAL A 54 -7.16 -6.62 3.22
N VAL A 55 -6.39 -7.69 3.44
CA VAL A 55 -6.85 -8.84 4.23
C VAL A 55 -7.09 -8.45 5.69
N LEU A 56 -6.18 -7.70 6.31
CA LEU A 56 -6.34 -7.20 7.69
C LEU A 56 -7.56 -6.31 7.84
N GLU A 57 -7.82 -5.43 6.87
CA GLU A 57 -9.02 -4.59 6.86
C GLU A 57 -10.29 -5.43 6.69
N GLY A 58 -10.28 -6.44 5.81
CA GLY A 58 -11.38 -7.40 5.69
C GLY A 58 -11.71 -8.11 7.01
N ILE A 59 -10.68 -8.62 7.70
CA ILE A 59 -10.83 -9.25 9.03
C ILE A 59 -11.34 -8.23 10.06
N SER A 60 -10.87 -6.98 10.00
CA SER A 60 -11.30 -5.91 10.89
C SER A 60 -12.78 -5.58 10.69
N VAL A 61 -13.25 -5.50 9.44
CA VAL A 61 -14.67 -5.28 9.11
C VAL A 61 -15.53 -6.43 9.62
N VAL A 62 -15.14 -7.68 9.36
CA VAL A 62 -15.88 -8.86 9.86
C VAL A 62 -15.92 -8.86 11.38
N SER A 63 -14.78 -8.59 12.03
CA SER A 63 -14.70 -8.50 13.50
C SER A 63 -15.59 -7.39 14.05
N TYR A 64 -15.64 -6.24 13.39
CA TYR A 64 -16.50 -5.12 13.75
C TYR A 64 -17.99 -5.49 13.67
N LEU A 65 -18.40 -6.17 12.60
CA LEU A 65 -19.78 -6.66 12.46
C LEU A 65 -20.13 -7.66 13.57
N ILE A 66 -19.24 -8.61 13.87
CA ILE A 66 -19.44 -9.59 14.96
C ILE A 66 -19.58 -8.90 16.32
N ILE A 67 -18.74 -7.89 16.59
CA ILE A 67 -18.78 -7.11 17.82
C ILE A 67 -20.10 -6.35 17.95
N LEU A 68 -20.61 -5.77 16.85
CA LEU A 68 -21.89 -5.08 16.83
C LEU A 68 -23.07 -6.02 17.04
N SER A 69 -23.08 -7.19 16.38
CA SER A 69 -24.13 -8.19 16.49
C SER A 69 -24.05 -9.05 17.77
N GLY A 70 -22.91 -9.01 18.47
CA GLY A 70 -22.62 -9.86 19.63
C GLY A 70 -23.14 -9.30 20.97
N GLY A 71 -23.16 -10.17 21.98
CA GLY A 71 -23.51 -9.80 23.35
C GLY A 71 -22.47 -8.92 24.05
N LYS A 72 -22.80 -8.45 25.27
CA LYS A 72 -21.97 -7.51 26.07
C LYS A 72 -20.50 -7.93 26.21
N ARG A 73 -20.24 -9.24 26.38
CA ARG A 73 -18.90 -9.82 26.55
C ARG A 73 -18.03 -9.74 25.30
N LEU A 74 -18.61 -9.87 24.11
CA LEU A 74 -17.89 -9.74 22.83
C LEU A 74 -17.53 -8.28 22.56
N ARG A 75 -18.36 -7.33 23.02
CA ARG A 75 -18.07 -5.89 22.91
C ARG A 75 -16.92 -5.48 23.81
N GLU A 76 -16.97 -5.82 25.09
CA GLU A 76 -15.93 -5.40 26.06
C GLU A 76 -14.52 -5.89 25.68
N SER A 77 -14.39 -7.12 25.19
CA SER A 77 -13.08 -7.65 24.78
C SER A 77 -12.74 -7.42 23.31
N GLY A 78 -13.74 -7.38 22.42
CA GLY A 78 -13.52 -7.34 20.97
C GLY A 78 -12.96 -6.01 20.49
N TRP A 79 -13.32 -4.88 21.11
CA TRP A 79 -12.77 -3.57 20.74
C TRP A 79 -11.25 -3.49 20.86
N LYS A 80 -10.67 -4.20 21.84
CA LYS A 80 -9.21 -4.23 22.04
C LYS A 80 -8.50 -4.99 20.91
N VAL A 81 -9.10 -6.09 20.44
CA VAL A 81 -8.57 -6.85 19.30
C VAL A 81 -8.74 -6.07 18.01
N LEU A 82 -9.90 -5.43 17.81
CA LEU A 82 -10.16 -4.59 16.65
C LEU A 82 -9.20 -3.41 16.58
N SER A 83 -8.93 -2.71 17.70
CA SER A 83 -7.99 -1.59 17.69
C SER A 83 -6.58 -2.04 17.32
N LEU A 84 -6.15 -3.22 17.79
CA LEU A 84 -4.85 -3.79 17.45
C LEU A 84 -4.76 -4.08 15.94
N LEU A 85 -5.80 -4.67 15.35
CA LEU A 85 -5.87 -4.96 13.91
C LEU A 85 -5.82 -3.69 13.06
N ILE A 86 -6.55 -2.65 13.46
CA ILE A 86 -6.56 -1.35 12.77
C ILE A 86 -5.17 -0.69 12.84
N VAL A 87 -4.53 -0.68 14.02
CA VAL A 87 -3.17 -0.12 14.16
C VAL A 87 -2.16 -0.89 13.32
N LEU A 88 -2.24 -2.22 13.30
CA LEU A 88 -1.39 -3.06 12.47
C LEU A 88 -1.58 -2.72 10.97
N GLY A 89 -2.83 -2.60 10.51
CA GLY A 89 -3.16 -2.21 9.15
C GLY A 89 -2.60 -0.83 8.79
N ALA A 90 -2.73 0.16 9.69
CA ALA A 90 -2.21 1.50 9.49
C ALA A 90 -0.67 1.53 9.38
N VAL A 91 0.04 0.73 10.17
CA VAL A 91 1.52 0.60 10.06
C VAL A 91 1.91 -0.02 8.72
N VAL A 92 1.22 -1.07 8.29
CA VAL A 92 1.48 -1.71 6.99
C VAL A 92 1.21 -0.73 5.83
N GLN A 93 0.13 0.04 5.90
CA GLN A 93 -0.19 1.08 4.92
C GLN A 93 0.86 2.19 4.91
N ALA A 94 1.20 2.76 6.08
CA ALA A 94 2.21 3.80 6.18
C ALA A 94 3.58 3.32 5.67
N GLY A 95 3.96 2.09 6.01
CA GLY A 95 5.18 1.45 5.49
C GLY A 95 5.14 1.23 3.99
N SER A 96 3.99 0.88 3.42
CA SER A 96 3.84 0.72 1.98
C SER A 96 3.90 2.05 1.22
N VAL A 97 3.33 3.13 1.77
CA VAL A 97 3.33 4.46 1.16
C VAL A 97 4.70 5.13 1.27
N SER A 98 5.41 4.95 2.39
CA SER A 98 6.75 5.53 2.58
C SER A 98 7.82 4.89 1.71
N ILE A 99 7.58 3.70 1.16
CA ILE A 99 8.48 3.07 0.18
C ILE A 99 8.33 3.71 -1.22
N VAL A 100 7.18 4.34 -1.49
CA VAL A 100 6.84 4.90 -2.81
C VAL A 100 6.92 6.44 -2.84
N ALA A 101 6.86 7.10 -1.67
CA ALA A 101 6.87 8.55 -1.50
C ALA A 101 8.28 9.15 -1.45
#